data_AF-A0A7K4AVU4-F1
#
_entry.id   AF-A0A7K4AVU4-F1
#
_cell.length_a   1.000
_cell.length_b   1.000
_cell.length_c   1.000
_cell.angle_alpha   90.00
_cell.angle_beta   90.00
_cell.angle_gamma   90.00
#
_symmetry.space_group_name_H-M   'P 1'
#
loop_
_entity.id
_entity.type
_entity.pdbx_description
1 polymer ?
#
loop_
_entity_poly.entity_id
_entity_poly.type
_entity_poly.pdbx_seq_one_letter_code
_entity_poly.pdbx_strand_id
1 'polypeptide(L)'
;MSFPTTASKETVEHYRRPEVKDTILRLSAFSGDSQAGYRWFCGDYRDWYRKSKNIRLAREGTNFEYTELTNKYRTLYYSTGFFNPDLFSMDLKQHIRTPLMNRISVLNCVGMSALFDIDAKAKVGGHGSNIHEPEVKKAVELMTKLVIDYLRQYAPNSVYAAFSGGGAYVLLHHEVFADYFEEARNTDDLIKRVKALYKALNKLIDELNAEFKEKYPEYGELAAIDPINQPKRLVKTLLSVHKKYDYAVVPLDLENPEINYEEAKLPVSVAVLKKCENWYKYGKPSPAFLQSLQKDIDTFMTDEKLKRPRYSKEYGNPTIAKNKCDILTFPPCIRNIITRKVGGNGATRALGVLAAFLGGIGWEEEEAKALWSHVANTWGAETSNIFESWFRQMKCPSCKTLNTQGNGYPELDLVNFDACKPNQRCHTVRKTNPVYCASQELYKKSFSSR
;
A
#
# COMPACT_ATOMS: atom_id res chain seq x y z
N MET A 1 10.68 18.54 -11.43
CA MET A 1 9.38 18.52 -12.15
C MET A 1 8.30 18.98 -11.19
N SER A 2 7.55 20.01 -11.57
CA SER A 2 6.35 20.46 -10.86
C SER A 2 5.18 19.58 -11.31
N PHE A 3 4.42 19.01 -10.38
CA PHE A 3 3.21 18.25 -10.70
C PHE A 3 2.11 19.19 -11.23
N PRO A 4 1.26 18.73 -12.16
CA PRO A 4 0.14 19.53 -12.65
C PRO A 4 -0.81 19.89 -11.50
N THR A 5 -1.40 21.08 -11.58
CA THR A 5 -2.48 21.52 -10.70
C THR A 5 -3.75 20.73 -11.03
N THR A 6 -4.37 20.14 -10.01
CA THR A 6 -5.62 19.39 -10.12
C THR A 6 -6.79 20.04 -9.36
N ALA A 7 -6.50 21.04 -8.52
CA ALA A 7 -7.52 21.82 -7.86
C ALA A 7 -8.38 22.62 -8.87
N SER A 8 -9.69 22.60 -8.69
CA SER A 8 -10.67 23.47 -9.37
C SER A 8 -11.10 24.62 -8.44
N LYS A 9 -11.80 25.62 -9.00
CA LYS A 9 -12.33 26.75 -8.21
C LYS A 9 -13.21 26.27 -7.06
N GLU A 10 -14.09 25.32 -7.33
CA GLU A 10 -15.05 24.74 -6.38
C GLU A 10 -14.31 24.00 -5.26
N THR A 11 -13.25 23.24 -5.59
CA THR A 11 -12.44 22.55 -4.57
C THR A 11 -11.66 23.53 -3.70
N VAL A 12 -11.11 24.59 -4.29
CA VAL A 12 -10.40 25.64 -3.54
C VAL A 12 -11.36 26.38 -2.62
N GLU A 13 -12.56 26.71 -3.09
CA GLU A 13 -13.60 27.34 -2.29
C GLU A 13 -14.00 26.48 -1.09
N HIS A 14 -14.23 25.17 -1.32
CA HIS A 14 -14.50 24.22 -0.25
C HIS A 14 -13.40 24.19 0.80
N TYR A 15 -12.13 24.10 0.38
CA TYR A 15 -10.99 24.07 1.31
C TYR A 15 -10.71 25.39 2.02
N ARG A 16 -11.22 26.53 1.52
CA ARG A 16 -11.09 27.84 2.17
C ARG A 16 -12.06 28.04 3.33
N ARG A 17 -13.09 27.20 3.43
CA ARG A 17 -14.04 27.24 4.57
C ARG A 17 -13.29 26.94 5.87
N PRO A 18 -13.40 27.80 6.90
CA PRO A 18 -12.70 27.60 8.18
C PRO A 18 -12.96 26.22 8.78
N GLU A 19 -14.20 25.76 8.75
CA GLU A 19 -14.62 24.47 9.34
C GLU A 19 -13.94 23.27 8.67
N VAL A 20 -13.74 23.36 7.35
CA VAL A 20 -13.04 22.33 6.56
C VAL A 20 -11.56 22.33 6.93
N LYS A 21 -10.94 23.51 6.95
CA LYS A 21 -9.53 23.68 7.27
C LYS A 21 -9.23 23.19 8.69
N ASP A 22 -9.98 23.66 9.69
CA ASP A 22 -9.76 23.33 11.09
C ASP A 22 -9.93 21.83 11.34
N THR A 23 -10.92 21.20 10.71
CA THR A 23 -11.10 19.75 10.75
C THR A 23 -9.89 19.02 10.17
N ILE A 24 -9.42 19.38 8.97
CA ILE A 24 -8.31 18.68 8.30
C ILE A 24 -7.00 18.83 9.08
N LEU A 25 -6.71 20.04 9.59
CA LEU A 25 -5.49 20.29 10.36
C LEU A 25 -5.52 19.57 11.71
N ARG A 26 -6.67 19.60 12.41
CA ARG A 26 -6.87 18.83 13.64
C ARG A 26 -6.58 17.35 13.44
N LEU A 27 -7.09 16.75 12.35
CA LEU A 27 -6.88 15.32 12.05
C LEU A 27 -5.45 14.98 11.63
N SER A 28 -4.65 15.98 11.26
CA SER A 28 -3.24 15.81 10.92
C SER A 28 -2.33 15.79 12.14
N ALA A 29 -2.81 16.21 13.32
CA ALA A 29 -2.07 16.19 14.58
C ALA A 29 -2.51 15.02 15.48
N PHE A 30 -1.60 14.55 16.35
CA PHE A 30 -1.87 13.46 17.32
C PHE A 30 -3.03 13.82 18.26
N SER A 31 -3.07 15.06 18.72
CA SER A 31 -4.26 15.65 19.33
C SER A 31 -4.31 17.14 19.01
N GLY A 32 -5.47 17.78 19.22
CA GLY A 32 -5.77 19.14 18.72
C GLY A 32 -4.75 20.22 19.08
N ASP A 33 -4.00 20.05 20.17
CA ASP A 33 -3.02 21.01 20.69
C ASP A 33 -1.63 20.39 20.95
N SER A 34 -1.39 19.12 20.55
CA SER A 34 -0.20 18.38 20.96
C SER A 34 0.90 18.37 19.91
N GLN A 35 2.14 18.63 20.36
CA GLN A 35 3.36 18.34 19.60
C GLN A 35 3.83 16.89 19.76
N ALA A 36 3.00 15.96 20.26
CA ALA A 36 3.40 14.56 20.45
C ALA A 36 3.65 13.84 19.11
N GLY A 37 3.00 14.27 18.03
CA GLY A 37 3.26 13.75 16.70
C GLY A 37 2.31 14.28 15.63
N TYR A 38 2.72 14.09 14.38
CA TYR A 38 1.97 14.53 13.21
C TYR A 38 1.82 13.40 12.20
N ARG A 39 0.71 13.38 11.48
CA ARG A 39 0.57 12.57 10.29
C ARG A 39 1.30 13.25 9.13
N TRP A 40 1.84 12.43 8.25
CA TRP A 40 2.52 12.92 7.06
C TRP A 40 1.50 13.29 5.99
N PHE A 41 1.43 14.58 5.67
CA PHE A 41 0.39 15.20 4.84
C PHE A 41 0.81 15.31 3.37
N CYS A 42 -0.10 15.07 2.42
CA CYS A 42 0.19 15.27 1.00
C CYS A 42 -1.05 15.54 0.14
N GLY A 43 -0.82 16.14 -1.03
CA GLY A 43 -1.82 16.31 -2.08
C GLY A 43 -1.68 15.26 -3.18
N ASP A 44 -2.82 14.76 -3.67
CA ASP A 44 -2.95 13.75 -4.73
C ASP A 44 -1.88 12.66 -4.64
N TYR A 45 -1.74 12.05 -3.46
CA TYR A 45 -0.85 10.90 -3.17
C TYR A 45 0.66 11.10 -3.50
N ARG A 46 1.10 12.30 -3.90
CA ARG A 46 2.44 12.54 -4.49
C ARG A 46 3.27 13.60 -3.78
N ASP A 47 2.69 14.70 -3.31
CA ASP A 47 3.45 15.87 -2.86
C ASP A 47 3.78 15.86 -1.36
N TRP A 48 4.41 14.78 -0.92
CA TRP A 48 4.76 14.49 0.47
C TRP A 48 5.80 15.43 1.11
N TYR A 49 6.47 16.27 0.32
CA TYR A 49 7.64 17.00 0.78
C TYR A 49 7.60 18.46 0.37
N ARG A 50 8.05 19.35 1.25
CA ARG A 50 8.46 20.71 0.87
C ARG A 50 9.75 20.59 0.08
N LYS A 51 9.77 21.13 -1.14
CA LYS A 51 10.94 21.09 -2.02
C LYS A 51 11.59 22.45 -2.06
N SER A 52 12.73 22.59 -1.38
CA SER A 52 13.71 23.64 -1.72
C SER A 52 14.82 23.01 -2.56
N LYS A 53 15.68 23.83 -3.21
CA LYS A 53 16.83 23.32 -4.00
C LYS A 53 17.73 22.40 -3.16
N ASN A 54 17.85 22.68 -1.86
CA ASN A 54 18.86 22.07 -1.00
C ASN A 54 18.30 21.12 0.04
N ILE A 55 17.02 21.24 0.43
CA ILE A 55 16.43 20.51 1.56
C ILE A 55 15.14 19.82 1.12
N ARG A 56 14.90 18.61 1.63
CA ARG A 56 13.65 17.88 1.45
C ARG A 56 13.03 17.55 2.82
N LEU A 57 12.09 18.38 3.25
CA LEU A 57 11.36 18.19 4.51
C LEU A 57 10.02 17.50 4.26
N ALA A 58 9.63 16.59 5.15
CA ALA A 58 8.28 16.07 5.19
C ALA A 58 7.26 17.20 5.44
N ARG A 59 6.00 17.00 5.04
CA ARG A 59 4.89 17.92 5.32
C ARG A 59 4.09 17.40 6.52
N GLU A 60 3.96 18.22 7.55
CA GLU A 60 3.27 17.90 8.81
C GLU A 60 1.81 18.38 8.84
N GLY A 61 1.40 19.20 7.87
CA GLY A 61 0.06 19.76 7.81
C GLY A 61 -0.05 21.11 8.52
N THR A 62 0.94 22.00 8.36
CA THR A 62 0.81 23.38 8.88
C THR A 62 -0.20 24.21 8.08
N ASN A 63 -0.62 25.36 8.61
CA ASN A 63 -1.43 26.35 7.89
C ASN A 63 -0.85 26.73 6.52
N PHE A 64 0.48 26.89 6.44
CA PHE A 64 1.17 27.20 5.21
C PHE A 64 1.09 26.03 4.22
N GLU A 65 1.42 24.82 4.67
CA GLU A 65 1.39 23.62 3.83
C GLU A 65 -0.01 23.27 3.35
N TYR A 66 -1.02 23.45 4.20
CA TYR A 66 -2.43 23.33 3.83
C TYR A 66 -2.76 24.26 2.66
N THR A 67 -2.44 25.54 2.80
CA THR A 67 -2.70 26.55 1.77
C THR A 67 -1.97 26.25 0.47
N GLU A 68 -0.70 25.80 0.54
CA GLU A 68 0.04 25.37 -0.66
C GLU A 68 -0.63 24.19 -1.36
N LEU A 69 -1.02 23.16 -0.59
CA LEU A 69 -1.59 21.95 -1.14
C LEU A 69 -3.00 22.17 -1.69
N THR A 70 -3.86 22.92 -1.00
CA THR A 70 -5.26 23.13 -1.41
C THR A 70 -5.39 24.02 -2.64
N ASN A 71 -4.44 24.94 -2.86
CA ASN A 71 -4.39 25.74 -4.09
C ASN A 71 -3.93 24.92 -5.31
N LYS A 72 -3.34 23.74 -5.10
CA LYS A 72 -2.72 22.94 -6.16
C LYS A 72 -3.42 21.61 -6.39
N TYR A 73 -3.91 20.96 -5.36
CA TYR A 73 -4.40 19.60 -5.39
C TYR A 73 -5.87 19.50 -5.04
N ARG A 74 -6.57 18.67 -5.79
CA ARG A 74 -7.98 18.33 -5.55
C ARG A 74 -8.15 17.49 -4.29
N THR A 75 -7.30 16.48 -4.08
CA THR A 75 -7.45 15.52 -2.98
C THR A 75 -6.32 15.68 -1.97
N LEU A 76 -6.65 15.69 -0.69
CA LEU A 76 -5.71 15.72 0.42
C LEU A 76 -5.70 14.38 1.15
N TYR A 77 -4.52 13.96 1.58
CA TYR A 77 -4.31 12.71 2.29
C TYR A 77 -3.41 12.93 3.49
N TYR A 78 -3.57 12.08 4.50
CA TYR A 78 -2.60 11.92 5.57
C TYR A 78 -2.20 10.45 5.70
N SER A 79 -1.08 10.19 6.37
CA SER A 79 -0.68 8.84 6.74
C SER A 79 -1.52 8.27 7.89
N THR A 80 -1.70 6.96 7.96
CA THR A 80 -2.37 6.29 9.10
C THR A 80 -1.53 6.35 10.38
N GLY A 81 -0.20 6.41 10.26
CA GLY A 81 0.74 6.63 11.36
C GLY A 81 0.89 8.10 11.74
N PHE A 82 1.22 8.31 13.01
CA PHE A 82 1.68 9.56 13.58
C PHE A 82 3.18 9.45 13.85
N PHE A 83 3.92 10.51 13.53
CA PHE A 83 5.37 10.52 13.61
C PHE A 83 5.88 11.59 14.57
N ASN A 84 7.01 11.32 15.22
CA ASN A 84 7.73 12.29 16.04
C ASN A 84 7.98 13.60 15.23
N PRO A 85 7.71 14.80 15.79
CA PRO A 85 8.03 16.09 15.18
C PRO A 85 9.43 16.21 14.56
N ASP A 86 10.45 15.57 15.16
CA ASP A 86 11.83 15.62 14.68
C ASP A 86 11.96 15.14 13.22
N LEU A 87 11.10 14.20 12.79
CA LEU A 87 11.04 13.72 11.41
C LEU A 87 10.78 14.85 10.41
N PHE A 88 9.95 15.83 10.78
CA PHE A 88 9.52 16.90 9.89
C PHE A 88 10.55 18.04 9.77
N SER A 89 11.51 18.07 10.70
CA SER A 89 12.69 18.93 10.66
C SER A 89 13.90 18.26 10.00
N MET A 90 13.87 16.93 9.80
CA MET A 90 14.96 16.17 9.19
C MET A 90 15.06 16.41 7.68
N ASP A 91 16.27 16.68 7.17
CA ASP A 91 16.53 16.73 5.73
C ASP A 91 16.60 15.32 5.12
N LEU A 92 15.46 14.86 4.62
CA LEU A 92 15.30 13.54 4.03
C LEU A 92 16.07 13.38 2.71
N LYS A 93 16.60 14.47 2.13
CA LYS A 93 17.38 14.41 0.89
C LYS A 93 18.65 13.58 1.06
N GLN A 94 19.28 13.66 2.24
CA GLN A 94 20.51 12.96 2.59
C GLN A 94 20.32 11.44 2.68
N HIS A 95 19.07 10.98 2.78
CA HIS A 95 18.75 9.58 2.99
C HIS A 95 18.16 8.87 1.75
N ILE A 96 17.87 9.56 0.63
CA ILE A 96 17.09 9.06 -0.54
C ILE A 96 17.57 7.72 -1.14
N ARG A 97 18.78 7.25 -0.84
CA ARG A 97 19.34 5.98 -1.31
C ARG A 97 19.97 5.14 -0.21
N THR A 98 19.57 5.37 1.03
CA THR A 98 20.10 4.69 2.20
C THR A 98 19.09 3.68 2.75
N PRO A 99 19.55 2.60 3.41
CA PRO A 99 18.65 1.68 4.11
C PRO A 99 17.77 2.37 5.17
N LEU A 100 18.23 3.50 5.74
CA LEU A 100 17.50 4.30 6.71
C LEU A 100 16.19 4.84 6.12
N MET A 101 16.19 5.30 4.87
CA MET A 101 14.97 5.84 4.24
C MET A 101 13.83 4.82 4.17
N ASN A 102 14.16 3.53 4.02
CA ASN A 102 13.17 2.45 3.99
C ASN A 102 12.58 2.14 5.37
N ARG A 103 13.21 2.63 6.45
CA ARG A 103 12.80 2.37 7.84
C ARG A 103 12.35 3.62 8.57
N ILE A 104 12.52 4.80 7.97
CA ILE A 104 12.34 6.09 8.64
C ILE A 104 10.93 6.30 9.17
N SER A 105 9.91 5.86 8.42
CA SER A 105 8.52 5.94 8.88
C SER A 105 8.28 5.05 10.09
N VAL A 106 8.80 3.82 10.09
CA VAL A 106 8.63 2.88 11.21
C VAL A 106 9.40 3.37 12.44
N LEU A 107 10.63 3.82 12.26
CA LEU A 107 11.50 4.32 13.34
C LEU A 107 10.93 5.55 14.05
N ASN A 108 10.23 6.42 13.32
CA ASN A 108 9.66 7.64 13.89
C ASN A 108 8.18 7.50 14.26
N CYS A 109 7.59 6.31 14.11
CA CYS A 109 6.16 6.08 14.36
C CYS A 109 5.87 6.09 15.87
N VAL A 110 5.14 7.10 16.35
CA VAL A 110 4.77 7.26 17.77
C VAL A 110 3.35 6.77 18.07
N GLY A 111 2.55 6.52 17.03
CA GLY A 111 1.22 5.94 17.13
C GLY A 111 0.67 5.63 15.74
N MET A 112 -0.40 4.84 15.65
CA MET A 112 -0.97 4.46 14.36
C MET A 112 -2.46 4.17 14.47
N SER A 113 -3.24 4.62 13.49
CA SER A 113 -4.63 4.16 13.30
C SER A 113 -4.64 2.85 12.54
N ALA A 114 -5.48 1.90 12.93
CA ALA A 114 -5.80 0.78 12.04
C ALA A 114 -6.78 1.27 10.97
N LEU A 115 -6.43 1.05 9.71
CA LEU A 115 -7.25 1.40 8.55
C LEU A 115 -7.84 0.14 7.92
N PHE A 116 -9.15 0.17 7.72
CA PHE A 116 -9.90 -0.81 6.94
C PHE A 116 -10.44 -0.05 5.72
N ASP A 117 -9.68 -0.06 4.62
CA ASP A 117 -9.98 0.66 3.37
C ASP A 117 -10.88 -0.24 2.52
N ILE A 118 -12.18 0.08 2.46
CA ILE A 118 -13.22 -0.75 1.83
C ILE A 118 -13.49 -0.21 0.42
N ASP A 119 -12.99 -0.95 -0.57
CA ASP A 119 -13.11 -0.59 -1.97
C ASP A 119 -14.19 -1.42 -2.68
N ALA A 120 -14.91 -0.75 -3.57
CA ALA A 120 -15.78 -1.39 -4.55
C ALA A 120 -14.93 -2.21 -5.56
N LYS A 121 -15.25 -3.48 -5.76
CA LYS A 121 -14.56 -4.39 -6.70
C LYS A 121 -15.44 -4.64 -7.94
N ALA A 122 -14.85 -4.50 -9.12
CA ALA A 122 -15.56 -4.75 -10.39
C ALA A 122 -15.76 -6.25 -10.61
N LYS A 123 -16.93 -6.65 -11.14
CA LYS A 123 -17.26 -8.05 -11.48
C LYS A 123 -16.23 -8.71 -12.42
N VAL A 124 -15.49 -7.95 -13.23
CA VAL A 124 -14.39 -8.45 -14.09
C VAL A 124 -13.29 -7.38 -14.28
N GLY A 125 -12.04 -7.69 -13.89
CA GLY A 125 -10.80 -7.13 -14.46
C GLY A 125 -10.52 -5.62 -14.33
N GLY A 126 -11.34 -4.85 -13.60
CA GLY A 126 -11.19 -3.40 -13.41
C GLY A 126 -10.97 -2.97 -11.96
N HIS A 127 -10.28 -1.85 -11.76
CA HIS A 127 -10.30 -1.14 -10.47
C HIS A 127 -11.61 -0.36 -10.33
N GLY A 128 -12.36 -0.61 -9.25
CA GLY A 128 -13.56 0.13 -8.87
C GLY A 128 -14.78 -0.23 -9.71
N SER A 129 -15.67 -1.08 -9.19
CA SER A 129 -17.06 -1.05 -9.65
C SER A 129 -17.65 0.33 -9.38
N ASN A 130 -18.66 0.70 -10.16
CA ASN A 130 -19.33 1.97 -9.99
C ASN A 130 -20.06 1.96 -8.65
N ILE A 131 -19.59 2.75 -7.68
CA ILE A 131 -20.22 2.84 -6.34
C ILE A 131 -21.69 3.24 -6.38
N HIS A 132 -22.18 3.78 -7.51
CA HIS A 132 -23.58 4.13 -7.74
C HIS A 132 -24.46 2.94 -8.13
N GLU A 133 -23.89 1.77 -8.43
CA GLU A 133 -24.67 0.55 -8.62
C GLU A 133 -25.25 0.10 -7.28
N PRO A 134 -26.58 -0.12 -7.17
CA PRO A 134 -27.21 -0.43 -5.88
C PRO A 134 -26.63 -1.65 -5.17
N GLU A 135 -26.29 -2.71 -5.91
CA GLU A 135 -25.68 -3.94 -5.37
C GLU A 135 -24.26 -3.69 -4.83
N VAL A 136 -23.47 -2.83 -5.49
CA VAL A 136 -22.12 -2.46 -5.08
C VAL A 136 -22.16 -1.55 -3.85
N LYS A 137 -23.04 -0.54 -3.87
CA LYS A 137 -23.31 0.32 -2.70
C LYS A 137 -23.66 -0.54 -1.49
N LYS A 138 -24.60 -1.47 -1.65
CA LYS A 138 -25.05 -2.35 -0.57
C LYS A 138 -23.92 -3.25 -0.06
N ALA A 139 -23.10 -3.80 -0.95
CA ALA A 139 -21.93 -4.60 -0.57
C ALA A 139 -20.95 -3.80 0.30
N VAL A 140 -20.63 -2.55 -0.09
CA VAL A 140 -19.74 -1.67 0.67
C VAL A 140 -20.34 -1.31 2.04
N GLU A 141 -21.64 -1.03 2.11
CA GLU A 141 -22.33 -0.73 3.38
C GLU A 141 -22.35 -1.94 4.33
N LEU A 142 -22.63 -3.14 3.81
CA LEU A 142 -22.61 -4.38 4.59
C LEU A 142 -21.20 -4.71 5.10
N MET A 143 -20.17 -4.57 4.26
CA MET A 143 -18.78 -4.75 4.67
C MET A 143 -18.39 -3.72 5.73
N THR A 144 -18.79 -2.46 5.54
CA THR A 144 -18.54 -1.38 6.51
C THR A 144 -19.19 -1.71 7.85
N LYS A 145 -20.44 -2.17 7.84
CA LYS A 145 -21.15 -2.59 9.06
C LYS A 145 -20.47 -3.77 9.73
N LEU A 146 -20.07 -4.80 8.97
CA LEU A 146 -19.34 -5.96 9.51
C LEU A 146 -18.07 -5.53 10.25
N VAL A 147 -17.26 -4.66 9.65
CA VAL A 147 -16.03 -4.15 10.27
C VAL A 147 -16.34 -3.32 11.53
N ILE A 148 -17.34 -2.43 11.47
CA ILE A 148 -17.73 -1.62 12.64
C ILE A 148 -18.21 -2.53 13.78
N ASP A 149 -19.11 -3.46 13.50
CA ASP A 149 -19.67 -4.39 14.49
C ASP A 149 -18.56 -5.26 15.11
N TYR A 150 -17.58 -5.73 14.30
CA TYR A 150 -16.41 -6.45 14.82
C TYR A 150 -15.58 -5.59 15.77
N LEU A 151 -15.17 -4.39 15.34
CA LEU A 151 -14.29 -3.53 16.12
C LEU A 151 -14.96 -3.03 17.41
N ARG A 152 -16.27 -2.74 17.38
CA ARG A 152 -17.01 -2.24 18.54
C ARG A 152 -17.20 -3.28 19.64
N GLN A 153 -17.01 -4.58 19.36
CA GLN A 153 -16.94 -5.61 20.40
C GLN A 153 -15.76 -5.38 21.36
N TYR A 154 -14.66 -4.81 20.86
CA TYR A 154 -13.44 -4.60 21.64
C TYR A 154 -13.21 -3.13 22.01
N ALA A 155 -13.60 -2.20 21.14
CA ALA A 155 -13.26 -0.78 21.25
C ALA A 155 -14.43 0.14 20.88
N PRO A 156 -15.59 0.05 21.56
CA PRO A 156 -16.84 0.69 21.16
C PRO A 156 -16.77 2.22 21.04
N ASN A 157 -15.84 2.86 21.76
CA ASN A 157 -15.68 4.32 21.79
C ASN A 157 -14.52 4.84 20.92
N SER A 158 -13.93 3.98 20.07
CA SER A 158 -12.73 4.30 19.30
C SER A 158 -12.86 3.98 17.80
N VAL A 159 -14.07 3.67 17.31
CA VAL A 159 -14.33 3.32 15.90
C VAL A 159 -14.91 4.52 15.17
N TYR A 160 -14.40 4.78 13.97
CA TYR A 160 -14.83 5.88 13.11
C TYR A 160 -14.98 5.40 11.68
N ALA A 161 -16.06 5.79 10.99
CA ALA A 161 -16.27 5.43 9.59
C ALA A 161 -16.57 6.67 8.75
N ALA A 162 -16.19 6.61 7.47
CA ALA A 162 -16.46 7.67 6.51
C ALA A 162 -16.63 7.13 5.09
N PHE A 163 -17.49 7.80 4.32
CA PHE A 163 -17.62 7.60 2.88
C PHE A 163 -16.47 8.31 2.16
N SER A 164 -15.70 7.59 1.36
CA SER A 164 -14.47 8.10 0.74
C SER A 164 -14.68 8.68 -0.67
N GLY A 165 -15.93 8.71 -1.16
CA GLY A 165 -16.34 9.10 -2.50
C GLY A 165 -16.46 7.94 -3.50
N GLY A 166 -15.71 6.85 -3.32
CA GLY A 166 -15.76 5.67 -4.19
C GLY A 166 -15.91 4.33 -3.45
N GLY A 167 -16.04 4.40 -2.14
CA GLY A 167 -16.04 3.29 -1.19
C GLY A 167 -16.16 3.87 0.22
N ALA A 168 -15.82 3.10 1.24
CA ALA A 168 -15.81 3.56 2.63
C ALA A 168 -14.46 3.26 3.27
N TYR A 169 -14.17 3.88 4.41
CA TYR A 169 -13.12 3.38 5.27
C TYR A 169 -13.59 3.40 6.72
N VAL A 170 -13.07 2.44 7.50
CA VAL A 170 -13.20 2.42 8.95
C VAL A 170 -11.81 2.64 9.54
N LEU A 171 -11.71 3.56 10.49
CA LEU A 171 -10.53 3.83 11.28
C LEU A 171 -10.77 3.40 12.73
N LEU A 172 -9.83 2.65 13.27
CA LEU A 172 -9.69 2.49 14.71
C LEU A 172 -8.75 3.59 15.24
N HIS A 173 -9.19 4.30 16.27
CA HIS A 173 -8.45 5.42 16.85
C HIS A 173 -7.08 4.98 17.37
N HIS A 174 -6.05 5.82 17.19
CA HIS A 174 -4.67 5.47 17.52
C HIS A 174 -4.46 5.21 19.01
N GLU A 175 -5.22 5.88 19.88
CA GLU A 175 -5.26 5.63 21.33
C GLU A 175 -5.54 4.18 21.70
N VAL A 176 -6.20 3.38 20.85
CA VAL A 176 -6.40 1.95 21.10
C VAL A 176 -5.07 1.22 21.29
N PHE A 177 -4.00 1.70 20.65
CA PHE A 177 -2.67 1.14 20.67
C PHE A 177 -1.68 1.94 21.54
N ALA A 178 -2.15 2.89 22.36
CA ALA A 178 -1.27 3.78 23.12
C ALA A 178 -0.23 3.03 23.96
N ASP A 179 -0.68 2.07 24.78
CA ASP A 179 0.20 1.27 25.65
C ASP A 179 1.21 0.44 24.83
N TYR A 180 0.80 -0.09 23.68
CA TYR A 180 1.66 -0.85 22.79
C TYR A 180 2.79 0.02 22.20
N PHE A 181 2.47 1.25 21.78
CA PHE A 181 3.47 2.18 21.28
C PHE A 181 4.36 2.75 22.39
N GLU A 182 3.83 2.92 23.60
CA GLU A 182 4.64 3.28 24.76
C GLU A 182 5.66 2.20 25.07
N GLU A 183 5.24 0.93 25.18
CA GLU A 183 6.14 -0.19 25.38
C GLU A 183 7.15 -0.32 24.24
N ALA A 184 6.69 -0.25 22.98
CA ALA A 184 7.55 -0.45 21.82
C ALA A 184 8.68 0.57 21.73
N ARG A 185 8.43 1.83 22.06
CA ARG A 185 9.43 2.91 22.04
C ARG A 185 10.46 2.80 23.16
N ASN A 186 10.12 2.14 24.26
CA ASN A 186 11.01 1.89 25.38
C ASN A 186 11.86 0.60 25.21
N THR A 187 11.91 0.04 24.00
CA THR A 187 12.71 -1.16 23.67
C THR A 187 13.50 -0.98 22.37
N ASP A 188 14.59 -1.72 22.20
CA ASP A 188 15.36 -1.78 20.94
C ASP A 188 14.60 -2.47 19.79
N ASP A 189 13.42 -3.04 20.08
CA ASP A 189 12.60 -3.80 19.14
C ASP A 189 11.50 -2.97 18.46
N LEU A 190 11.50 -1.63 18.59
CA LEU A 190 10.50 -0.73 17.99
C LEU A 190 10.12 -1.12 16.55
N ILE A 191 11.12 -1.33 15.67
CA ILE A 191 10.87 -1.72 14.27
C ILE A 191 10.10 -3.04 14.19
N LYS A 192 10.49 -4.05 14.97
CA LYS A 192 9.86 -5.37 14.93
C LYS A 192 8.42 -5.27 15.43
N ARG A 193 8.21 -4.58 16.56
CA ARG A 193 6.90 -4.38 17.19
C ARG A 193 5.93 -3.64 16.28
N VAL A 194 6.32 -2.50 15.70
CA VAL A 194 5.45 -1.77 14.77
C VAL A 194 5.12 -2.62 13.55
N LYS A 195 6.10 -3.39 13.03
CA LYS A 195 5.87 -4.32 11.92
C LYS A 195 4.95 -5.48 12.25
N ALA A 196 5.09 -6.06 13.44
CA ALA A 196 4.24 -7.15 13.90
C ALA A 196 2.79 -6.66 14.02
N LEU A 197 2.57 -5.49 14.61
CA LEU A 197 1.24 -4.90 14.75
C LEU A 197 0.54 -4.71 13.40
N TYR A 198 1.15 -4.00 12.44
CA TYR A 198 0.45 -3.77 11.17
C TYR A 198 0.26 -5.05 10.35
N LYS A 199 1.14 -6.06 10.51
CA LYS A 199 0.96 -7.37 9.88
C LYS A 199 -0.20 -8.15 10.51
N ALA A 200 -0.34 -8.11 11.83
CA ALA A 200 -1.48 -8.69 12.53
C ALA A 200 -2.79 -8.02 12.08
N LEU A 201 -2.81 -6.68 11.95
CA LEU A 201 -3.95 -5.95 11.39
C LEU A 201 -4.28 -6.38 9.96
N ASN A 202 -3.28 -6.57 9.10
CA ASN A 202 -3.50 -7.04 7.72
C ASN A 202 -4.02 -8.48 7.69
N LYS A 203 -3.60 -9.33 8.61
CA LYS A 203 -4.13 -10.69 8.75
C LYS A 203 -5.59 -10.67 9.24
N LEU A 204 -5.93 -9.81 10.20
CA LEU A 204 -7.33 -9.59 10.60
C LEU A 204 -8.19 -9.15 9.41
N ILE A 205 -7.67 -8.26 8.55
CA ILE A 205 -8.36 -7.86 7.32
C ILE A 205 -8.66 -9.06 6.41
N ASP A 206 -7.69 -9.97 6.22
CA ASP A 206 -7.89 -11.18 5.43
C ASP A 206 -9.01 -12.06 6.02
N GLU A 207 -9.09 -12.15 7.36
CA GLU A 207 -10.14 -12.89 8.08
C GLU A 207 -11.51 -12.25 7.91
N LEU A 208 -11.63 -10.93 8.06
CA LEU A 208 -12.88 -10.20 7.87
C LEU A 208 -13.36 -10.27 6.41
N ASN A 209 -12.45 -10.26 5.44
CA ASN A 209 -12.79 -10.49 4.04
C ASN A 209 -13.36 -11.91 3.82
N ALA A 210 -12.78 -12.93 4.46
CA ALA A 210 -13.29 -14.29 4.38
C ALA A 210 -14.68 -14.42 5.04
N GLU A 211 -14.85 -13.85 6.23
CA GLU A 211 -16.14 -13.81 6.94
C GLU A 211 -17.21 -13.10 6.11
N PHE A 212 -16.87 -11.99 5.46
CA PHE A 212 -17.81 -11.27 4.59
C PHE A 212 -18.28 -12.14 3.42
N LYS A 213 -17.37 -12.87 2.77
CA LYS A 213 -17.72 -13.79 1.66
C LYS A 213 -18.60 -14.94 2.12
N GLU A 214 -18.40 -15.44 3.34
CA GLU A 214 -19.23 -16.49 3.92
C GLU A 214 -20.63 -15.98 4.30
N LYS A 215 -20.69 -14.82 4.95
CA LYS A 215 -21.93 -14.22 5.45
C LYS A 215 -22.81 -13.61 4.35
N TYR A 216 -22.18 -13.12 3.28
CA TYR A 216 -22.81 -12.40 2.17
C TYR A 216 -22.30 -12.89 0.81
N PRO A 217 -22.55 -14.16 0.44
CA PRO A 217 -21.98 -14.78 -0.75
C PRO A 217 -22.33 -14.04 -2.06
N GLU A 218 -23.50 -13.43 -2.15
CA GLU A 218 -23.94 -12.63 -3.30
C GLU A 218 -23.19 -11.29 -3.45
N TYR A 219 -22.58 -10.79 -2.37
CA TYR A 219 -21.85 -9.53 -2.33
C TYR A 219 -20.33 -9.70 -2.21
N GLY A 220 -19.85 -10.92 -1.92
CA GLY A 220 -18.46 -11.22 -1.56
C GLY A 220 -17.39 -10.85 -2.60
N GLU A 221 -17.78 -10.68 -3.87
CA GLU A 221 -16.88 -10.24 -4.95
C GLU A 221 -17.05 -8.77 -5.33
N LEU A 222 -17.99 -8.05 -4.69
CA LEU A 222 -18.32 -6.64 -5.00
C LEU A 222 -17.66 -5.64 -4.05
N ALA A 223 -17.22 -6.07 -2.88
CA ALA A 223 -16.50 -5.25 -1.91
C ALA A 223 -15.40 -6.07 -1.24
N ALA A 224 -14.25 -5.43 -0.98
CA ALA A 224 -13.21 -6.02 -0.15
C ALA A 224 -12.45 -4.93 0.60
N ILE A 225 -11.85 -5.33 1.72
CA ILE A 225 -10.94 -4.50 2.49
C ILE A 225 -9.51 -4.78 1.98
N ASP A 226 -8.73 -3.74 1.68
CA ASP A 226 -7.35 -3.95 1.25
C ASP A 226 -6.39 -4.14 2.46
N PRO A 227 -5.57 -5.22 2.51
CA PRO A 227 -4.67 -5.54 3.64
C PRO A 227 -3.34 -4.76 3.56
N ILE A 228 -3.41 -3.44 3.72
CA ILE A 228 -2.31 -2.51 3.42
C ILE A 228 -1.94 -1.57 4.57
N ASN A 229 -2.25 -1.96 5.81
CA ASN A 229 -1.80 -1.24 6.99
C ASN A 229 -0.26 -1.19 7.04
N GLN A 230 0.24 0.03 7.22
CA GLN A 230 1.61 0.37 7.58
C GLN A 230 1.62 1.85 7.99
N PRO A 231 2.62 2.34 8.76
CA PRO A 231 2.63 3.72 9.24
C PRO A 231 2.49 4.78 8.15
N LYS A 232 3.02 4.53 6.94
CA LYS A 232 2.98 5.45 5.81
C LYS A 232 1.82 5.20 4.83
N ARG A 233 0.85 4.35 5.18
CA ARG A 233 -0.34 4.13 4.34
C ARG A 233 -1.14 5.43 4.31
N LEU A 234 -1.56 5.85 3.11
CA LEU A 234 -2.39 7.04 2.95
C LEU A 234 -3.87 6.71 3.11
N VAL A 235 -4.60 7.64 3.71
CA VAL A 235 -6.06 7.71 3.70
C VAL A 235 -6.48 9.14 3.39
N LYS A 236 -7.57 9.30 2.64
CA LYS A 236 -8.12 10.62 2.33
C LYS A 236 -8.62 11.24 3.62
N THR A 237 -8.24 12.49 3.89
CA THR A 237 -8.68 13.16 5.12
C THR A 237 -10.20 13.36 5.10
N LEU A 238 -10.83 13.43 6.27
CA LEU A 238 -12.23 13.88 6.36
C LEU A 238 -12.34 15.25 5.65
N LEU A 239 -13.45 15.48 4.95
CA LEU A 239 -13.73 16.65 4.12
C LEU A 239 -12.77 16.86 2.93
N SER A 240 -11.83 15.95 2.65
CA SER A 240 -11.10 15.96 1.37
C SER A 240 -12.05 15.67 0.21
N VAL A 241 -11.82 16.29 -0.94
CA VAL A 241 -12.59 16.03 -2.17
C VAL A 241 -12.04 14.81 -2.90
N HIS A 242 -12.92 13.94 -3.38
CA HIS A 242 -12.57 12.74 -4.14
C HIS A 242 -11.92 13.10 -5.49
N LYS A 243 -10.98 12.27 -5.95
CA LYS A 243 -10.17 12.49 -7.16
C LYS A 243 -10.95 12.64 -8.47
N LYS A 244 -12.20 12.16 -8.54
CA LYS A 244 -13.04 12.16 -9.75
C LYS A 244 -14.40 12.80 -9.52
N TYR A 245 -15.10 12.37 -8.49
CA TYR A 245 -16.44 12.85 -8.12
C TYR A 245 -16.37 14.12 -7.28
N ASP A 246 -17.39 14.96 -7.36
CA ASP A 246 -17.58 16.14 -6.50
C ASP A 246 -18.15 15.75 -5.13
N TYR A 247 -17.52 14.74 -4.53
CA TYR A 247 -17.83 14.25 -3.19
C TYR A 247 -16.70 14.61 -2.24
N ALA A 248 -17.04 15.25 -1.13
CA ALA A 248 -16.19 15.32 0.05
C ALA A 248 -16.26 14.00 0.82
N VAL A 249 -15.19 13.68 1.54
CA VAL A 249 -15.19 12.58 2.51
C VAL A 249 -16.05 12.99 3.70
N VAL A 250 -17.10 12.23 4.02
CA VAL A 250 -18.06 12.56 5.09
C VAL A 250 -18.25 11.40 6.06
N PRO A 251 -18.50 11.66 7.36
CA PRO A 251 -18.76 10.61 8.34
C PRO A 251 -19.92 9.70 7.94
N LEU A 252 -19.82 8.42 8.30
CA LEU A 252 -20.93 7.47 8.26
C LEU A 252 -21.48 7.27 9.68
N ASP A 253 -22.78 6.97 9.78
CA ASP A 253 -23.39 6.54 11.04
C ASP A 253 -22.87 5.13 11.41
N LEU A 254 -22.44 4.95 12.66
CA LEU A 254 -21.86 3.69 13.11
C LEU A 254 -22.91 2.61 13.39
N GLU A 255 -24.16 2.97 13.65
CA GLU A 255 -25.25 2.00 13.82
C GLU A 255 -25.75 1.50 12.46
N ASN A 256 -25.93 2.46 11.53
CA ASN A 256 -26.40 2.21 10.17
C ASN A 256 -25.55 2.95 9.13
N PRO A 257 -24.42 2.38 8.66
CA PRO A 257 -23.44 3.05 7.81
C PRO A 257 -23.88 3.15 6.34
N GLU A 258 -25.07 3.69 6.11
CA GLU A 258 -25.61 3.94 4.76
C GLU A 258 -24.89 5.12 4.09
N ILE A 259 -24.49 4.91 2.84
CA ILE A 259 -23.87 5.94 2.03
C ILE A 259 -24.95 6.90 1.53
N ASN A 260 -24.81 8.17 1.90
CA ASN A 260 -25.64 9.27 1.42
C ASN A 260 -24.82 10.17 0.48
N TYR A 261 -25.06 10.06 -0.83
CA TYR A 261 -24.32 10.85 -1.83
C TYR A 261 -24.60 12.36 -1.75
N GLU A 262 -25.81 12.76 -1.34
CA GLU A 262 -26.17 14.17 -1.23
C GLU A 262 -25.47 14.84 -0.05
N GLU A 263 -25.26 14.14 1.07
CA GLU A 263 -24.44 14.66 2.18
C GLU A 263 -22.97 14.86 1.77
N ALA A 264 -22.46 14.00 0.88
CA ALA A 264 -21.09 14.07 0.39
C ALA A 264 -20.88 15.14 -0.69
N LYS A 265 -21.93 15.50 -1.43
CA LYS A 265 -21.84 16.37 -2.61
C LYS A 265 -21.39 17.79 -2.25
N LEU A 266 -20.52 18.37 -3.07
CA LEU A 266 -20.15 19.78 -2.95
C LEU A 266 -21.30 20.69 -3.44
N PRO A 267 -21.59 21.81 -2.75
CA PRO A 267 -20.99 22.25 -1.48
C PRO A 267 -21.53 21.45 -0.28
N VAL A 268 -20.64 21.05 0.63
CA VAL A 268 -21.03 20.30 1.85
C VAL A 268 -21.88 21.18 2.77
N SER A 269 -23.02 20.65 3.24
CA SER A 269 -23.94 21.39 4.10
C SER A 269 -23.36 21.70 5.49
N VAL A 270 -23.88 22.74 6.15
CA VAL A 270 -23.50 23.09 7.54
C VAL A 270 -23.79 21.93 8.50
N ALA A 271 -24.87 21.19 8.28
CA ALA A 271 -25.23 20.03 9.09
C ALA A 271 -24.13 18.94 9.02
N VAL A 272 -23.60 18.66 7.83
CA VAL A 272 -22.51 17.69 7.65
C VAL A 272 -21.20 18.21 8.27
N LEU A 273 -20.87 19.50 8.08
CA LEU A 273 -19.70 20.09 8.75
C LEU A 273 -19.74 19.94 10.27
N LYS A 274 -20.92 20.14 10.88
CA LYS A 274 -21.11 19.96 12.32
C LYS A 274 -20.88 18.51 12.77
N LYS A 275 -21.25 17.51 11.95
CA LYS A 275 -20.91 16.09 12.21
C LYS A 275 -19.40 15.86 12.21
N CYS A 276 -18.64 16.63 11.44
CA CYS A 276 -17.18 16.50 11.32
C CYS A 276 -16.39 17.11 12.49
N GLU A 277 -16.95 18.08 13.22
CA GLU A 277 -16.27 18.82 14.30
C GLU A 277 -15.61 17.90 15.34
N ASN A 278 -16.33 16.87 15.77
CA ASN A 278 -15.87 15.92 16.79
C ASN A 278 -15.46 14.55 16.22
N TRP A 279 -15.47 14.38 14.89
CA TRP A 279 -15.06 13.12 14.28
C TRP A 279 -13.58 12.85 14.56
N TYR A 280 -13.25 11.63 15.00
CA TYR A 280 -11.91 11.20 15.41
C TYR A 280 -11.29 12.09 16.50
N LYS A 281 -12.11 12.71 17.37
CA LYS A 281 -11.60 13.54 18.47
C LYS A 281 -11.26 12.74 19.72
N TYR A 282 -11.93 11.62 19.92
CA TYR A 282 -11.82 10.82 21.14
C TYR A 282 -11.40 9.39 20.83
N GLY A 283 -10.57 8.82 21.68
CA GLY A 283 -10.28 7.40 21.66
C GLY A 283 -9.90 6.96 23.05
N LYS A 284 -9.95 5.65 23.27
CA LYS A 284 -9.50 5.02 24.51
C LYS A 284 -8.59 3.85 24.18
N PRO A 285 -7.56 3.58 25.01
CA PRO A 285 -6.86 2.31 25.02
C PRO A 285 -7.87 1.15 25.05
N SER A 286 -7.59 0.11 24.26
CA SER A 286 -8.34 -1.14 24.33
C SER A 286 -7.36 -2.31 24.42
N PRO A 287 -6.97 -2.70 25.65
CA PRO A 287 -6.19 -3.91 25.87
C PRO A 287 -6.87 -5.16 25.32
N ALA A 288 -8.21 -5.20 25.32
CA ALA A 288 -8.98 -6.32 24.76
C ALA A 288 -8.76 -6.48 23.25
N PHE A 289 -8.68 -5.38 22.49
CA PHE A 289 -8.37 -5.44 21.05
C PHE A 289 -6.91 -5.85 20.80
N LEU A 290 -5.97 -5.34 21.58
CA LEU A 290 -4.57 -5.78 21.51
C LEU A 290 -4.45 -7.29 21.82
N GLN A 291 -5.16 -7.75 22.85
CA GLN A 291 -5.18 -9.14 23.26
C GLN A 291 -5.74 -10.07 22.19
N SER A 292 -6.74 -9.63 21.41
CA SER A 292 -7.29 -10.43 20.30
C SER A 292 -6.26 -10.62 19.17
N LEU A 293 -5.35 -9.66 18.99
CA LEU A 293 -4.26 -9.73 18.00
C LEU A 293 -2.98 -10.40 18.54
N GLN A 294 -2.90 -10.67 19.84
CA GLN A 294 -1.64 -11.05 20.52
C GLN A 294 -0.96 -12.25 19.87
N LYS A 295 -1.72 -13.30 19.55
CA LYS A 295 -1.20 -14.52 18.92
C LYS A 295 -0.50 -14.22 17.58
N ASP A 296 -1.08 -13.34 16.77
CA ASP A 296 -0.51 -12.94 15.48
C ASP A 296 0.66 -11.99 15.66
N ILE A 297 0.59 -11.07 16.63
CA ILE A 297 1.72 -10.20 17.00
C ILE A 297 2.92 -11.05 17.42
N ASP A 298 2.75 -12.00 18.34
CA ASP A 298 3.82 -12.89 18.82
C ASP A 298 4.41 -13.73 17.69
N THR A 299 3.53 -14.23 16.81
CA THR A 299 3.95 -14.94 15.59
C THR A 299 4.83 -14.03 14.74
N PHE A 300 4.42 -12.80 14.45
CA PHE A 300 5.20 -11.87 13.62
C PHE A 300 6.42 -11.26 14.31
N MET A 301 6.48 -11.31 15.65
CA MET A 301 7.64 -10.90 16.45
C MET A 301 8.76 -11.94 16.43
N THR A 302 8.39 -13.23 16.46
CA THR A 302 9.35 -14.36 16.46
C THR A 302 9.71 -14.83 15.05
N ASP A 303 8.98 -14.38 14.04
CA ASP A 303 9.21 -14.78 12.65
C ASP A 303 10.49 -14.15 12.06
N GLU A 304 11.65 -14.73 12.40
CA GLU A 304 12.91 -14.50 11.68
C GLU A 304 12.81 -14.93 10.20
N LYS A 305 11.87 -15.82 9.85
CA LYS A 305 11.65 -16.31 8.48
C LYS A 305 11.04 -15.23 7.58
N LEU A 306 10.60 -14.09 8.12
CA LEU A 306 10.19 -12.90 7.34
C LEU A 306 11.36 -12.00 6.90
N LYS A 307 12.63 -12.35 7.19
CA LYS A 307 13.77 -11.88 6.38
C LYS A 307 13.76 -12.49 4.97
N ARG A 308 13.01 -13.58 4.76
CA ARG A 308 12.70 -14.11 3.44
C ARG A 308 11.25 -13.74 3.09
N PRO A 309 10.98 -13.15 1.92
CA PRO A 309 9.61 -12.90 1.49
C PRO A 309 8.80 -14.21 1.53
N ARG A 310 7.48 -14.15 1.85
CA ARG A 310 6.52 -15.29 1.82
C ARG A 310 6.72 -16.23 0.61
N TYR A 311 7.22 -15.68 -0.49
CA TYR A 311 7.52 -16.31 -1.77
C TYR A 311 8.70 -17.31 -1.77
N SER A 312 9.56 -17.33 -0.74
CA SER A 312 10.64 -18.33 -0.68
C SER A 312 10.09 -19.75 -0.45
N LYS A 313 8.88 -19.92 0.08
CA LYS A 313 8.21 -21.23 0.14
C LYS A 313 7.72 -21.71 -1.23
N GLU A 314 7.30 -20.80 -2.09
CA GLU A 314 6.72 -21.10 -3.40
C GLU A 314 7.78 -21.24 -4.50
N TYR A 315 8.82 -20.41 -4.44
CA TYR A 315 9.91 -20.40 -5.42
C TYR A 315 11.21 -21.02 -4.88
N GLY A 316 11.43 -21.09 -3.56
CA GLY A 316 12.67 -21.64 -2.99
C GLY A 316 13.90 -20.75 -3.19
N ASN A 317 15.05 -21.18 -2.64
CA ASN A 317 16.33 -20.49 -2.83
C ASN A 317 16.87 -20.75 -4.24
N PRO A 318 17.34 -19.72 -4.98
CA PRO A 318 17.91 -19.91 -6.30
C PRO A 318 19.28 -20.58 -6.25
N THR A 319 19.50 -21.54 -7.14
CA THR A 319 20.84 -21.96 -7.51
C THR A 319 21.42 -20.90 -8.45
N ILE A 320 22.54 -20.30 -8.06
CA ILE A 320 23.18 -19.22 -8.81
C ILE A 320 24.25 -19.82 -9.73
N ALA A 321 24.26 -19.42 -11.01
CA ALA A 321 25.33 -19.78 -11.95
C ALA A 321 26.64 -19.10 -11.53
N LYS A 322 27.78 -19.78 -11.71
CA LYS A 322 29.09 -19.22 -11.34
C LYS A 322 29.48 -18.03 -12.20
N ASN A 323 29.11 -18.07 -13.48
CA ASN A 323 29.48 -17.07 -14.47
C ASN A 323 28.22 -16.41 -15.04
N LYS A 324 28.28 -15.09 -15.26
CA LYS A 324 27.19 -14.35 -15.91
C LYS A 324 26.99 -14.84 -17.35
N CYS A 325 25.74 -14.94 -17.76
CA CYS A 325 25.38 -15.22 -19.15
C CYS A 325 25.20 -13.92 -19.94
N ASP A 326 25.56 -13.94 -21.22
CA ASP A 326 25.39 -12.79 -22.12
C ASP A 326 23.91 -12.57 -22.49
N ILE A 327 23.51 -11.31 -22.69
CA ILE A 327 22.13 -10.92 -23.09
C ILE A 327 21.68 -11.66 -24.36
N LEU A 328 22.59 -11.93 -25.30
CA LEU A 328 22.30 -12.67 -26.54
C LEU A 328 21.81 -14.09 -26.27
N THR A 329 22.19 -14.68 -25.13
CA THR A 329 21.79 -16.03 -24.71
C THR A 329 20.48 -16.06 -23.94
N PHE A 330 19.89 -14.90 -23.63
CA PHE A 330 18.68 -14.82 -22.84
C PHE A 330 17.49 -15.45 -23.57
N PRO A 331 16.59 -16.12 -22.84
CA PRO A 331 15.39 -16.66 -23.43
C PRO A 331 14.49 -15.52 -23.97
N PRO A 332 13.62 -15.81 -24.96
CA PRO A 332 12.75 -14.81 -25.55
C PRO A 332 11.91 -14.02 -24.55
N CYS A 333 11.41 -14.66 -23.47
CA CYS A 333 10.65 -13.98 -22.43
C CYS A 333 11.42 -12.83 -21.78
N ILE A 334 12.71 -13.02 -21.47
CA ILE A 334 13.54 -12.00 -20.84
C ILE A 334 13.95 -10.93 -21.86
N ARG A 335 14.31 -11.33 -23.08
CA ARG A 335 14.66 -10.35 -24.12
C ARG A 335 13.47 -9.45 -24.45
N ASN A 336 12.27 -10.01 -24.54
CA ASN A 336 11.05 -9.24 -24.77
C ASN A 336 10.70 -8.32 -23.60
N ILE A 337 11.05 -8.68 -22.35
CA ILE A 337 10.97 -7.75 -21.22
C ILE A 337 11.97 -6.61 -21.41
N ILE A 338 13.23 -6.89 -21.75
CA ILE A 338 14.26 -5.85 -21.88
C ILE A 338 13.98 -4.86 -23.01
N THR A 339 13.50 -5.35 -24.17
CA THR A 339 13.38 -4.53 -25.39
C THR A 339 12.02 -3.84 -25.53
N ARG A 340 11.04 -4.18 -24.69
CA ARG A 340 9.69 -3.61 -24.81
C ARG A 340 9.68 -2.14 -24.41
N LYS A 341 9.03 -1.31 -25.22
CA LYS A 341 8.99 0.14 -25.04
C LYS A 341 8.02 0.61 -23.95
N VAL A 342 6.96 -0.17 -23.67
CA VAL A 342 5.91 0.19 -22.71
C VAL A 342 5.58 -0.99 -21.80
N GLY A 343 5.50 -0.75 -20.48
CA GLY A 343 5.21 -1.78 -19.49
C GLY A 343 3.77 -2.26 -19.54
N GLY A 344 2.80 -1.34 -19.48
CA GLY A 344 1.38 -1.71 -19.49
C GLY A 344 0.99 -2.66 -18.34
N ASN A 345 -0.08 -3.44 -18.54
CA ASN A 345 -0.58 -4.37 -17.54
C ASN A 345 0.42 -5.53 -17.33
N GLY A 346 0.93 -5.69 -16.10
CA GLY A 346 1.92 -6.72 -15.75
C GLY A 346 3.37 -6.24 -15.67
N ALA A 347 3.65 -4.94 -15.82
CA ALA A 347 4.99 -4.37 -15.69
C ALA A 347 5.69 -4.76 -14.37
N THR A 348 5.00 -4.65 -13.24
CA THR A 348 5.50 -5.04 -11.90
C THR A 348 5.91 -6.52 -11.85
N ARG A 349 5.11 -7.42 -12.44
CA ARG A 349 5.41 -8.85 -12.54
C ARG A 349 6.63 -9.10 -13.42
N ALA A 350 6.68 -8.49 -14.60
CA ALA A 350 7.81 -8.59 -15.51
C ALA A 350 9.14 -8.11 -14.89
N LEU A 351 9.09 -7.04 -14.09
CA LEU A 351 10.24 -6.57 -13.32
C LEU A 351 10.66 -7.57 -12.23
N GLY A 352 9.72 -8.22 -11.55
CA GLY A 352 10.02 -9.32 -10.63
C GLY A 352 10.70 -10.51 -11.32
N VAL A 353 10.18 -10.93 -12.47
CA VAL A 353 10.78 -11.99 -13.31
C VAL A 353 12.20 -11.63 -13.73
N LEU A 354 12.42 -10.39 -14.19
CA LEU A 354 13.73 -9.92 -14.62
C LEU A 354 14.76 -9.95 -13.48
N ALA A 355 14.40 -9.45 -12.30
CA ALA A 355 15.27 -9.46 -11.12
C ALA A 355 15.63 -10.89 -10.69
N ALA A 356 14.64 -11.80 -10.61
CA ALA A 356 14.86 -13.20 -10.26
C ALA A 356 15.73 -13.94 -11.30
N PHE A 357 15.51 -13.68 -12.59
CA PHE A 357 16.29 -14.25 -13.68
C PHE A 357 17.76 -13.82 -13.61
N LEU A 358 18.02 -12.50 -13.57
CA LEU A 358 19.38 -11.95 -13.54
C LEU A 358 20.17 -12.48 -12.33
N GLY A 359 19.54 -12.54 -11.16
CA GLY A 359 20.15 -13.12 -9.97
C GLY A 359 20.46 -14.61 -10.12
N GLY A 360 19.61 -15.37 -10.80
CA GLY A 360 19.84 -16.80 -11.05
C GLY A 360 20.99 -17.08 -12.01
N ILE A 361 21.14 -16.26 -13.06
CA ILE A 361 22.17 -16.46 -14.10
C ILE A 361 23.52 -15.82 -13.79
N GLY A 362 23.78 -15.49 -12.52
CA GLY A 362 25.12 -15.07 -12.06
C GLY A 362 25.51 -13.63 -12.42
N TRP A 363 24.55 -12.75 -12.73
CA TRP A 363 24.85 -11.32 -12.86
C TRP A 363 25.16 -10.72 -11.50
N GLU A 364 26.09 -9.76 -11.47
CA GLU A 364 26.39 -8.97 -10.27
C GLU A 364 25.31 -7.93 -9.99
N GLU A 365 25.11 -7.62 -8.71
CA GLU A 365 23.95 -6.86 -8.24
C GLU A 365 23.87 -5.47 -8.89
N GLU A 366 24.98 -4.74 -8.96
CA GLU A 366 25.01 -3.40 -9.54
C GLU A 366 24.71 -3.41 -11.04
N GLU A 367 25.31 -4.34 -11.80
CA GLU A 367 25.07 -4.49 -13.23
C GLU A 367 23.61 -4.90 -13.52
N ALA A 368 23.10 -5.86 -12.75
CA ALA A 368 21.72 -6.31 -12.85
C ALA A 368 20.74 -5.19 -12.51
N LYS A 369 21.02 -4.43 -11.45
CA LYS A 369 20.18 -3.31 -11.01
C LYS A 369 20.20 -2.18 -12.03
N ALA A 370 21.33 -1.92 -12.70
CA ALA A 370 21.40 -0.92 -13.76
C ALA A 370 20.50 -1.29 -14.95
N LEU A 371 20.59 -2.53 -15.46
CA LEU A 371 19.72 -3.02 -16.53
C LEU A 371 18.24 -3.02 -16.12
N TRP A 372 17.95 -3.53 -14.92
CA TRP A 372 16.59 -3.57 -14.38
C TRP A 372 16.00 -2.17 -14.22
N SER A 373 16.77 -1.23 -13.69
CA SER A 373 16.33 0.17 -13.50
C SER A 373 16.10 0.86 -14.84
N HIS A 374 16.93 0.57 -15.85
CA HIS A 374 16.74 1.07 -17.20
C HIS A 374 15.38 0.63 -17.77
N VAL A 375 15.02 -0.66 -17.65
CA VAL A 375 13.72 -1.19 -18.07
C VAL A 375 12.58 -0.55 -17.28
N ALA A 376 12.68 -0.51 -15.95
CA ALA A 376 11.65 0.06 -15.09
C ALA A 376 11.39 1.55 -15.38
N ASN A 377 12.46 2.34 -15.59
CA ASN A 377 12.38 3.74 -15.93
C ASN A 377 11.74 3.96 -17.31
N THR A 378 12.09 3.12 -18.30
CA THR A 378 11.49 3.16 -19.64
C THR A 378 9.97 2.97 -19.57
N TRP A 379 9.49 2.17 -18.64
CA TRP A 379 8.05 1.90 -18.47
C TRP A 379 7.32 2.85 -17.53
N GLY A 380 8.03 3.68 -16.78
CA GLY A 380 7.45 4.46 -15.69
C GLY A 380 6.81 3.59 -14.61
N ALA A 381 7.33 2.36 -14.40
CA ALA A 381 6.75 1.37 -13.50
C ALA A 381 7.11 1.65 -12.03
N GLU A 382 6.27 1.16 -11.11
CA GLU A 382 6.59 1.19 -9.68
C GLU A 382 7.79 0.28 -9.39
N THR A 383 8.75 0.78 -8.62
CA THR A 383 10.02 0.09 -8.35
C THR A 383 10.23 -0.32 -6.89
N SER A 384 9.33 0.12 -6.00
CA SER A 384 9.46 -0.03 -4.55
C SER A 384 9.67 -1.49 -4.15
N ASN A 385 10.87 -1.82 -3.65
CA ASN A 385 11.26 -3.12 -3.10
C ASN A 385 11.21 -4.33 -4.06
N ILE A 386 10.92 -4.15 -5.36
CA ILE A 386 10.78 -5.28 -6.28
C ILE A 386 12.15 -5.94 -6.52
N PHE A 387 13.17 -5.16 -6.88
CA PHE A 387 14.49 -5.70 -7.17
C PHE A 387 15.07 -6.43 -5.96
N GLU A 388 15.04 -5.79 -4.79
CA GLU A 388 15.56 -6.33 -3.53
C GLU A 388 14.79 -7.57 -3.06
N SER A 389 13.49 -7.67 -3.37
CA SER A 389 12.69 -8.83 -2.99
C SER A 389 12.99 -10.07 -3.83
N TRP A 390 13.41 -9.89 -5.09
CA TRP A 390 13.50 -10.99 -6.06
C TRP A 390 14.95 -11.37 -6.43
N PHE A 391 15.86 -10.39 -6.55
CA PHE A 391 17.24 -10.62 -6.98
C PHE A 391 18.01 -11.50 -5.98
N ARG A 392 18.43 -12.69 -6.41
CA ARG A 392 19.11 -13.73 -5.58
C ARG A 392 18.33 -14.20 -4.34
N GLN A 393 17.13 -13.67 -4.08
CA GLN A 393 16.27 -14.06 -2.97
C GLN A 393 15.26 -15.15 -3.35
N MET A 394 14.89 -15.24 -4.64
CA MET A 394 13.87 -16.19 -5.12
C MET A 394 14.29 -16.87 -6.42
N LYS A 395 13.79 -18.09 -6.67
CA LYS A 395 13.95 -18.71 -8.00
C LYS A 395 13.18 -17.92 -9.06
N CYS A 396 13.79 -17.85 -10.23
CA CYS A 396 13.09 -17.46 -11.44
C CYS A 396 11.91 -18.42 -11.69
N PRO A 397 10.69 -17.93 -11.95
CA PRO A 397 9.52 -18.76 -12.19
C PRO A 397 9.71 -19.71 -13.39
N SER A 398 9.11 -20.90 -13.31
CA SER A 398 9.12 -21.88 -14.40
C SER A 398 8.39 -21.34 -15.62
N CYS A 399 8.70 -21.83 -16.84
CA CYS A 399 7.93 -21.36 -18.00
C CYS A 399 6.46 -21.78 -17.90
N LYS A 400 6.11 -22.87 -17.19
CA LYS A 400 4.72 -23.18 -16.88
C LYS A 400 4.06 -22.04 -16.10
N THR A 401 4.71 -21.57 -15.04
CA THR A 401 4.22 -20.45 -14.21
C THR A 401 4.08 -19.17 -15.03
N LEU A 402 5.08 -18.83 -15.84
CA LEU A 402 5.05 -17.64 -16.70
C LEU A 402 3.89 -17.64 -17.70
N ASN A 403 3.37 -18.81 -18.07
CA ASN A 403 2.29 -18.97 -19.06
C ASN A 403 0.96 -19.47 -18.45
N THR A 404 0.85 -19.53 -17.12
CA THR A 404 -0.40 -19.85 -16.43
C THR A 404 -0.97 -18.54 -15.90
N GLN A 405 -2.21 -18.22 -16.26
CA GLN A 405 -2.82 -16.96 -15.87
C GLN A 405 -2.96 -16.89 -14.34
N GLY A 406 -2.37 -15.84 -13.77
CA GLY A 406 -2.42 -15.57 -12.33
C GLY A 406 -3.36 -14.41 -11.98
N ASN A 407 -3.53 -14.16 -10.68
CA ASN A 407 -4.39 -13.11 -10.12
C ASN A 407 -3.73 -11.72 -10.07
N GLY A 408 -2.54 -11.57 -10.66
CA GLY A 408 -1.74 -10.33 -10.60
C GLY A 408 -0.56 -10.44 -9.64
N TYR A 409 0.22 -9.37 -9.50
CA TYR A 409 1.35 -9.35 -8.57
C TYR A 409 0.85 -9.66 -7.15
N PRO A 410 1.44 -10.63 -6.43
CA PRO A 410 2.81 -11.12 -6.59
C PRO A 410 3.03 -12.36 -7.47
N GLU A 411 1.99 -12.93 -8.07
CA GLU A 411 2.14 -14.04 -9.01
C GLU A 411 2.87 -13.55 -10.26
N LEU A 412 3.98 -14.19 -10.63
CA LEU A 412 4.86 -13.72 -11.70
C LEU A 412 4.48 -14.24 -13.10
N ASP A 413 3.20 -14.38 -13.39
CA ASP A 413 2.76 -14.75 -14.74
C ASP A 413 3.02 -13.60 -15.75
N LEU A 414 3.19 -13.97 -17.01
CA LEU A 414 3.42 -13.04 -18.13
C LEU A 414 2.35 -13.17 -19.21
N VAL A 415 1.20 -13.82 -18.93
CA VAL A 415 0.15 -14.08 -19.92
C VAL A 415 -0.37 -12.76 -20.50
N ASN A 416 -0.78 -11.84 -19.62
CA ASN A 416 -1.29 -10.52 -20.03
C ASN A 416 -0.17 -9.55 -20.48
N PHE A 417 1.09 -9.93 -20.29
CA PHE A 417 2.25 -9.15 -20.70
C PHE A 417 2.77 -9.57 -22.10
N ASP A 418 2.37 -10.75 -22.58
CA ASP A 418 2.75 -11.35 -23.88
C ASP A 418 4.27 -11.33 -24.15
N ALA A 419 5.09 -11.55 -23.12
CA ALA A 419 6.55 -11.61 -23.30
C ALA A 419 7.04 -13.01 -23.68
N CYS A 420 6.39 -14.08 -23.24
CA CYS A 420 6.94 -15.42 -23.33
C CYS A 420 6.57 -16.15 -24.64
N LYS A 421 7.33 -15.90 -25.72
CA LYS A 421 7.20 -16.62 -27.01
C LYS A 421 8.37 -17.60 -27.21
N PRO A 422 8.20 -18.91 -26.98
CA PRO A 422 9.30 -19.88 -26.99
C PRO A 422 10.04 -19.95 -28.34
N ASN A 423 11.36 -20.16 -28.31
CA ASN A 423 12.20 -20.42 -29.49
C ASN A 423 12.75 -21.86 -29.45
N GLN A 424 13.50 -22.27 -30.48
CA GLN A 424 14.08 -23.61 -30.60
C GLN A 424 14.88 -24.05 -29.36
N ARG A 425 15.64 -23.14 -28.75
CA ARG A 425 16.43 -23.42 -27.53
C ARG A 425 15.52 -23.66 -26.30
N CYS A 426 14.35 -23.03 -26.23
CA CYS A 426 13.38 -23.35 -25.17
C CYS A 426 12.89 -24.81 -25.27
N HIS A 427 12.78 -25.36 -26.48
CA HIS A 427 12.36 -26.75 -26.69
C HIS A 427 13.44 -27.75 -26.25
N THR A 428 14.72 -27.45 -26.48
CA THR A 428 15.83 -28.33 -26.07
C THR A 428 15.97 -28.45 -24.55
N VAL A 429 15.53 -27.44 -23.79
CA VAL A 429 15.47 -27.44 -22.32
C VAL A 429 14.07 -27.74 -21.76
N ARG A 430 13.20 -28.34 -22.59
CA ARG A 430 11.84 -28.79 -22.24
C ARG A 430 10.91 -27.70 -21.68
N LYS A 431 11.15 -26.42 -22.02
CA LYS A 431 10.35 -25.27 -21.53
C LYS A 431 10.16 -25.29 -20.01
N THR A 432 11.18 -25.72 -19.25
CA THR A 432 11.04 -25.92 -17.81
C THR A 432 11.33 -24.65 -17.00
N ASN A 433 12.42 -23.93 -17.30
CA ASN A 433 12.74 -22.67 -16.63
C ASN A 433 13.59 -21.74 -17.54
N PRO A 434 13.33 -20.42 -17.54
CA PRO A 434 14.15 -19.45 -18.29
C PRO A 434 15.65 -19.53 -17.99
N VAL A 435 16.05 -19.78 -16.75
CA VAL A 435 17.48 -19.81 -16.36
C VAL A 435 18.23 -20.97 -17.02
N TYR A 436 17.54 -22.08 -17.29
CA TYR A 436 18.13 -23.24 -17.98
C TYR A 436 18.32 -22.98 -19.47
N CYS A 437 17.48 -22.14 -20.06
CA CYS A 437 17.68 -21.70 -21.43
C CYS A 437 18.98 -20.88 -21.54
N ALA A 438 19.25 -19.97 -20.59
CA ALA A 438 20.45 -19.13 -20.61
C ALA A 438 21.72 -19.88 -20.15
N SER A 439 21.66 -20.60 -19.04
CA SER A 439 22.81 -21.24 -18.40
C SER A 439 22.81 -22.76 -18.59
N GLN A 440 23.77 -23.25 -19.37
CA GLN A 440 24.01 -24.69 -19.53
C GLN A 440 24.50 -25.34 -18.22
N GLU A 441 25.20 -24.59 -17.37
CA GLU A 441 25.61 -25.03 -16.03
C GLU A 441 24.39 -25.37 -15.18
N LEU A 442 23.43 -24.43 -15.07
CA LEU A 442 22.21 -24.64 -14.29
C LEU A 442 21.35 -25.74 -14.90
N TYR A 443 21.27 -25.83 -16.23
CA TYR A 443 20.57 -26.91 -16.90
C TYR A 443 21.16 -28.28 -16.54
N LYS A 444 22.49 -28.45 -16.62
CA LYS A 444 23.15 -29.72 -16.24
C LYS A 444 22.91 -30.06 -14.76
N LYS A 445 23.06 -29.10 -13.85
CA LYS A 445 22.81 -29.29 -12.40
C LYS A 445 21.39 -29.74 -12.09
N SER A 446 20.41 -29.36 -12.92
CA SER A 446 19.00 -29.77 -12.74
C SER A 446 18.77 -31.28 -12.92
N PHE A 447 19.72 -32.00 -13.55
CA PHE A 447 19.68 -33.46 -13.68
C PHE A 447 20.47 -34.18 -12.58
N SER A 448 21.41 -33.49 -11.92
CA SER A 448 22.27 -34.03 -10.86
C SER A 448 21.64 -34.00 -9.46
N SER A 449 20.42 -33.48 -9.36
CA SER A 449 19.69 -33.24 -8.10
C SER A 449 18.42 -34.09 -7.98
N ARG A 450 18.40 -35.25 -8.66
CA ARG A 450 17.38 -36.29 -8.47
C ARG A 450 17.87 -37.36 -7.52
#